data_AF-A0A6I9VUN3-F1
#
_entry.id   AF-A0A6I9VUN3-F1
#
_cell.length_a   1.000
_cell.length_b   1.000
_cell.length_c   1.000
_cell.angle_alpha   90.00
_cell.angle_beta   90.00
_cell.angle_gamma   90.00
#
_symmetry.space_group_name_H-M   'P 1'
#
loop_
_entity.id
_entity.type
_entity.pdbx_description
1 polymer ?
#
loop_
_entity_poly.entity_id
_entity_poly.type
_entity_poly.pdbx_seq_one_letter_code
_entity_poly.pdbx_strand_id
1 'polypeptide(L)'
;MSKSPLTTHYIITSEIPTYRIGIVIFDKHDYTDISPIQNLKLWRRELMEVQWDQILRLIEDVTSTVEHTWQLEGNLLRNQFAIAGLTDDGVDKLAFVLYREEDIIYNEKIDPIARKIELSRIIGRKVVGQLFGIAISPSWWSCMWLNEGIATLFGVYTINQIMPESRI
;
A
#
# COMPACT_ATOMS: atom_id res chain seq x y z
N MET A 1 35.60 0.84 -19.08
CA MET A 1 34.58 0.35 -20.05
C MET A 1 33.25 0.95 -19.66
N SER A 2 32.61 1.72 -20.55
CA SER A 2 31.27 2.27 -20.33
C SER A 2 30.26 1.11 -20.36
N LYS A 3 29.54 0.85 -19.25
CA LYS A 3 28.41 -0.09 -19.27
C LYS A 3 27.34 0.45 -20.20
N SER A 4 26.80 -0.39 -21.08
CA SER A 4 25.62 -0.04 -21.89
C SER A 4 24.43 0.25 -20.97
N PRO A 5 23.56 1.22 -21.32
CA PRO A 5 22.37 1.50 -20.53
C PRO A 5 21.47 0.27 -20.46
N LEU A 6 20.93 -0.01 -19.27
CA LEU A 6 19.95 -1.07 -19.04
C LEU A 6 18.57 -0.54 -19.43
N THR A 7 17.86 -1.26 -20.31
CA THR A 7 16.49 -0.92 -20.72
C THR A 7 15.53 -1.99 -20.21
N THR A 8 14.53 -1.58 -19.43
CA THR A 8 13.45 -2.45 -18.94
C THR A 8 12.16 -2.11 -19.67
N HIS A 9 11.44 -3.13 -20.13
CA HIS A 9 10.16 -2.99 -20.81
C HIS A 9 9.03 -3.51 -19.92
N TYR A 10 7.92 -2.78 -19.88
CA TYR A 10 6.73 -3.13 -19.11
C TYR A 10 5.58 -3.51 -20.03
N ILE A 11 4.61 -4.26 -19.50
CA ILE A 11 3.37 -4.57 -20.23
C ILE A 11 2.55 -3.28 -20.42
N ILE A 12 1.79 -3.24 -21.50
CA ILE A 12 0.83 -2.15 -21.76
C ILE A 12 -0.34 -2.33 -20.77
N THR A 13 -0.66 -1.28 -20.02
CA THR A 13 -1.81 -1.28 -19.11
C THR A 13 -3.11 -1.07 -19.89
N SER A 14 -4.24 -1.42 -19.27
CA SER A 14 -5.54 -0.86 -19.69
C SER A 14 -5.54 0.67 -19.57
N GLU A 15 -6.57 1.32 -20.12
CA GLU A 15 -6.72 2.77 -20.01
C GLU A 15 -6.77 3.20 -18.54
N ILE A 16 -5.88 4.13 -18.18
CA ILE A 16 -5.80 4.71 -16.84
C ILE A 16 -5.59 6.22 -16.90
N PRO A 17 -6.08 6.98 -15.90
CA PRO A 17 -5.71 8.36 -15.73
C PRO A 17 -4.20 8.55 -15.57
N THR A 18 -3.67 9.62 -16.16
CA THR A 18 -2.22 9.91 -16.19
C THR A 18 -1.60 10.06 -14.80
N TYR A 19 -2.34 10.58 -13.82
CA TYR A 19 -1.87 10.76 -12.44
C TYR A 19 -1.62 9.46 -11.67
N ARG A 20 -2.06 8.31 -12.23
CA ARG A 20 -1.85 6.97 -11.65
C ARG A 20 -0.59 6.29 -12.18
N ILE A 21 0.08 6.89 -13.17
CA ILE A 21 1.35 6.39 -13.67
C ILE A 21 2.42 6.64 -12.61
N GLY A 22 3.21 5.63 -12.30
CA GLY A 22 4.37 5.74 -11.43
C GLY A 22 5.45 4.76 -11.84
N ILE A 23 6.71 5.18 -11.66
CA ILE A 23 7.89 4.36 -11.91
C ILE A 23 8.73 4.42 -10.64
N VAL A 24 9.07 3.26 -10.10
CA VAL A 24 9.95 3.14 -8.92
C VAL A 24 11.29 2.59 -9.37
N ILE A 25 12.37 3.31 -9.06
CA ILE A 25 13.75 2.90 -9.35
C ILE A 25 14.52 2.97 -8.03
N PHE A 26 15.14 1.87 -7.63
CA PHE A 26 15.92 1.77 -6.41
C PHE A 26 17.12 0.85 -6.62
N ASP A 27 18.13 1.00 -5.77
CA ASP A 27 19.24 0.06 -5.71
C ASP A 27 18.83 -1.16 -4.87
N LYS A 28 19.12 -2.37 -5.37
CA LYS A 28 18.87 -3.63 -4.66
C LYS A 28 19.79 -3.82 -3.45
N HIS A 29 20.86 -3.04 -3.32
CA HIS A 29 21.68 -3.00 -2.11
C HIS A 29 20.98 -2.24 -0.98
N ASP A 30 20.13 -1.25 -1.31
CA ASP A 30 19.44 -0.42 -0.33
C ASP A 30 18.04 -0.92 0.00
N TYR A 31 17.36 -1.56 -0.96
CA TYR A 31 16.00 -2.07 -0.83
C TYR A 31 15.94 -3.57 -1.09
N THR A 32 15.38 -4.30 -0.12
CA THR A 32 15.14 -5.74 -0.18
C THR A 32 13.65 -6.03 -0.03
N ASP A 33 13.19 -7.14 -0.60
CA ASP A 33 11.82 -7.61 -0.41
C ASP A 33 11.71 -8.71 0.64
N ILE A 34 10.63 -8.66 1.41
CA ILE A 34 10.17 -9.79 2.22
C ILE A 34 8.88 -10.35 1.61
N SER A 35 8.79 -11.69 1.56
CA SER A 35 7.65 -12.41 0.98
C SER A 35 7.50 -13.78 1.67
N PRO A 36 6.87 -13.83 2.86
CA PRO A 36 6.59 -15.06 3.58
C PRO A 36 5.44 -15.86 2.94
N ILE A 37 4.68 -15.22 2.05
CA ILE A 37 3.46 -15.78 1.45
C ILE A 37 3.53 -15.62 -0.05
N GLN A 38 3.13 -16.68 -0.76
CA GLN A 38 3.07 -16.64 -2.21
C GLN A 38 2.14 -15.49 -2.61
N ASN A 39 2.74 -14.49 -3.27
CA ASN A 39 2.12 -13.39 -4.01
C ASN A 39 2.18 -11.99 -3.38
N LEU A 40 2.49 -11.82 -2.09
CA LEU A 40 2.67 -10.48 -1.50
C LEU A 40 4.16 -10.19 -1.25
N LYS A 41 4.62 -9.03 -1.72
CA LYS A 41 5.99 -8.53 -1.56
C LYS A 41 5.96 -7.13 -0.96
N LEU A 42 6.67 -6.94 0.15
CA LEU A 42 6.98 -5.63 0.70
C LEU A 42 8.45 -5.32 0.49
N TRP A 43 8.73 -4.31 -0.33
CA TRP A 43 10.05 -3.76 -0.58
C TRP A 43 10.35 -2.68 0.47
N ARG A 44 11.47 -2.79 1.17
CA ARG A 44 11.83 -1.91 2.28
C ARG A 44 13.33 -1.78 2.42
N ARG A 45 13.79 -0.77 3.17
CA ARG A 45 15.19 -0.69 3.62
C ARG A 45 15.43 -1.55 4.84
N GLU A 46 16.62 -2.11 4.97
CA GLU A 46 17.01 -2.86 6.17
C GLU A 46 17.29 -1.92 7.34
N LEU A 47 16.32 -1.83 8.24
CA LEU A 47 16.43 -1.10 9.50
C LEU A 47 16.49 -2.09 10.66
N MET A 48 17.46 -1.88 11.56
CA MET A 48 17.52 -2.63 12.81
C MET A 48 16.29 -2.29 13.67
N GLU A 49 15.81 -3.26 14.45
CA GLU A 49 14.69 -3.12 15.43
C GLU A 49 13.28 -3.02 14.85
N VAL A 50 13.10 -2.82 13.53
CA VAL A 50 11.77 -2.84 12.90
C VAL A 50 11.27 -4.27 12.71
N GLN A 51 10.06 -4.54 13.20
CA GLN A 51 9.42 -5.86 13.09
C GLN A 51 8.68 -6.02 11.76
N TRP A 52 9.44 -6.09 10.65
CA TRP A 52 8.88 -6.17 9.30
C TRP A 52 7.93 -7.35 9.08
N ASP A 53 8.16 -8.48 9.73
CA ASP A 53 7.26 -9.64 9.64
C ASP A 53 5.87 -9.34 10.22
N GLN A 54 5.80 -8.55 11.30
CA GLN A 54 4.52 -8.16 11.91
C GLN A 54 3.79 -7.13 11.06
N ILE A 55 4.54 -6.16 10.50
CA ILE A 55 4.00 -5.18 9.57
C ILE A 55 3.42 -5.89 8.34
N LEU A 56 4.13 -6.88 7.80
CA LEU A 56 3.68 -7.60 6.62
C LEU A 56 2.44 -8.47 6.89
N ARG A 57 2.36 -9.14 8.04
CA ARG A 57 1.14 -9.84 8.47
C ARG A 57 -0.03 -8.88 8.57
N LEU A 58 0.18 -7.70 9.17
CA LEU A 58 -0.89 -6.70 9.27
C LEU A 58 -1.34 -6.19 7.90
N ILE A 59 -0.39 -5.97 6.98
CA ILE A 59 -0.69 -5.60 5.59
C ILE A 59 -1.55 -6.68 4.92
N GLU A 60 -1.17 -7.93 5.08
CA GLU A 60 -1.91 -9.07 4.53
C GLU A 60 -3.31 -9.18 5.12
N ASP A 61 -3.45 -9.13 6.45
CA ASP A 61 -4.74 -9.23 7.13
C ASP A 61 -5.69 -8.14 6.64
N VAL A 62 -5.20 -6.90 6.55
CA VAL A 62 -5.97 -5.76 6.03
C VAL A 62 -6.32 -5.95 4.57
N THR A 63 -5.35 -6.30 3.73
CA THR A 63 -5.57 -6.49 2.29
C THR A 63 -6.61 -7.59 2.03
N SER A 64 -6.45 -8.75 2.68
CA SER A 64 -7.35 -9.90 2.55
C SER A 64 -8.77 -9.57 3.03
N THR A 65 -8.88 -8.81 4.14
CA THR A 65 -10.19 -8.38 4.65
C THR A 65 -10.89 -7.43 3.68
N VAL A 66 -10.15 -6.50 3.06
CA VAL A 66 -10.70 -5.64 2.02
C VAL A 66 -11.15 -6.49 0.83
N GLU A 67 -10.27 -7.30 0.26
CA GLU A 67 -10.59 -8.14 -0.91
C GLU A 67 -11.83 -9.01 -0.68
N HIS A 68 -11.93 -9.63 0.51
CA HIS A 68 -13.10 -10.42 0.91
C HIS A 68 -14.37 -9.56 1.07
N THR A 69 -14.29 -8.41 1.74
CA THR A 69 -15.44 -7.53 2.00
C THR A 69 -16.07 -7.03 0.69
N TRP A 70 -15.26 -6.74 -0.32
CA TRP A 70 -15.74 -6.20 -1.60
C TRP A 70 -15.92 -7.25 -2.70
N GLN A 71 -15.74 -8.54 -2.38
CA GLN A 71 -15.92 -9.68 -3.31
C GLN A 71 -15.12 -9.50 -4.61
N LEU A 72 -13.93 -8.93 -4.52
CA LEU A 72 -13.14 -8.60 -5.71
C LEU A 72 -12.31 -9.81 -6.12
N GLU A 73 -12.57 -10.30 -7.34
CA GLU A 73 -11.68 -11.26 -7.99
C GLU A 73 -10.49 -10.50 -8.59
N GLY A 74 -9.33 -10.55 -7.93
CA GLY A 74 -8.15 -9.90 -8.48
C GLY A 74 -6.88 -10.01 -7.63
N ASN A 75 -5.82 -10.50 -8.25
CA ASN A 75 -4.45 -10.57 -7.73
C ASN A 75 -3.75 -9.20 -7.66
N LEU A 76 -4.46 -8.14 -7.26
CA LEU A 76 -4.11 -6.76 -7.62
C LEU A 76 -2.97 -6.13 -6.80
N LEU A 77 -2.68 -6.65 -5.60
CA LEU A 77 -1.86 -5.93 -4.61
C LEU A 77 -0.59 -6.67 -4.20
N ARG A 78 0.17 -7.13 -5.20
CA ARG A 78 1.35 -7.98 -5.00
C ARG A 78 2.61 -7.23 -4.62
N ASN A 79 2.75 -5.98 -5.03
CA ASN A 79 3.95 -5.18 -4.79
C ASN A 79 3.62 -3.97 -3.93
N GLN A 80 4.26 -3.91 -2.77
CA GLN A 80 4.13 -2.80 -1.83
C GLN A 80 5.52 -2.28 -1.51
N PHE A 81 5.66 -0.97 -1.34
CA PHE A 81 6.96 -0.30 -1.16
C PHE A 81 6.90 0.64 0.04
N ALA A 82 7.80 0.45 0.99
CA ALA A 82 8.03 1.35 2.11
C ALA A 82 9.17 2.31 1.74
N ILE A 83 8.85 3.55 1.35
CA ILE A 83 9.84 4.50 0.84
C ILE A 83 10.09 5.60 1.88
N ALA A 84 11.33 5.71 2.31
CA ALA A 84 11.75 6.74 3.26
C ALA A 84 11.71 8.13 2.65
N GLY A 85 11.17 9.11 3.40
CA GLY A 85 11.03 10.48 2.94
C GLY A 85 10.06 10.63 1.76
N LEU A 86 9.22 9.63 1.48
CA LEU A 86 8.19 9.73 0.46
C LEU A 86 7.23 10.88 0.82
N THR A 87 6.99 11.77 -0.14
CA THR A 87 5.92 12.75 -0.08
C THR A 87 4.66 12.10 -0.66
N ASP A 88 3.72 11.69 0.20
CA ASP A 88 2.44 11.13 -0.23
C ASP A 88 1.61 12.27 -0.85
N ASP A 89 1.41 12.21 -2.17
CA ASP A 89 0.57 13.14 -2.91
C ASP A 89 -0.93 12.85 -2.73
N GLY A 90 -1.27 11.83 -1.95
CA GLY A 90 -2.63 11.37 -1.73
C GLY A 90 -3.21 10.69 -2.97
N VAL A 91 -2.37 10.27 -3.93
CA VAL A 91 -2.82 9.69 -5.19
C VAL A 91 -2.16 8.35 -5.43
N ASP A 92 -2.96 7.30 -5.33
CA ASP A 92 -2.52 5.93 -5.54
C ASP A 92 -2.10 5.63 -6.99
N LYS A 93 -1.00 4.90 -7.15
CA LYS A 93 -0.43 4.50 -8.45
C LYS A 93 -0.88 3.10 -8.83
N LEU A 94 -1.17 2.85 -10.10
CA LEU A 94 -1.71 1.54 -10.51
C LEU A 94 -0.72 0.39 -10.23
N ALA A 95 -1.25 -0.73 -9.71
CA ALA A 95 -0.59 -2.04 -9.58
C ALA A 95 0.52 -2.15 -8.52
N PHE A 96 0.78 -1.08 -7.75
CA PHE A 96 1.64 -1.16 -6.58
C PHE A 96 1.24 -0.13 -5.53
N VAL A 97 1.50 -0.45 -4.26
CA VAL A 97 1.20 0.43 -3.13
C VAL A 97 2.47 1.11 -2.66
N LEU A 98 2.40 2.43 -2.46
CA LEU A 98 3.47 3.21 -1.86
C LEU A 98 3.06 3.63 -0.45
N TYR A 99 3.93 3.32 0.51
CA TYR A 99 3.88 3.83 1.86
C TYR A 99 5.06 4.74 2.11
N ARG A 100 4.82 5.77 2.92
CA ARG A 100 5.92 6.45 3.60
C ARG A 100 6.43 5.48 4.65
N GLU A 101 7.73 5.22 4.66
CA GLU A 101 8.34 4.22 5.56
C GLU A 101 8.01 4.53 7.03
N GLU A 102 8.03 5.81 7.39
CA GLU A 102 7.74 6.32 8.73
C GLU A 102 6.30 6.06 9.16
N ASP A 103 5.37 6.00 8.20
CA ASP A 103 3.94 5.84 8.46
C ASP A 103 3.58 4.37 8.72
N ILE A 104 4.44 3.42 8.36
CA ILE A 104 4.18 1.98 8.52
C ILE A 104 5.16 1.25 9.44
N ILE A 105 6.15 1.95 10.04
CA ILE A 105 6.98 1.36 11.10
C ILE A 105 6.10 1.07 12.32
N TYR A 106 6.18 -0.17 12.81
CA TYR A 106 5.46 -0.66 13.98
C TYR A 106 6.25 -1.78 14.68
N ASN A 107 6.17 -1.80 16.00
CA ASN A 107 6.73 -2.81 16.87
C ASN A 107 5.73 -3.18 17.97
N GLU A 108 5.20 -4.40 17.89
CA GLU A 108 4.12 -4.90 18.75
C GLU A 108 4.47 -4.91 20.25
N LYS A 109 5.76 -4.92 20.60
CA LYS A 109 6.21 -4.99 22.00
C LYS A 109 6.24 -3.64 22.71
N ILE A 110 6.39 -2.55 21.96
CA ILE A 110 6.65 -1.21 22.52
C ILE A 110 5.62 -0.17 22.08
N ASP A 111 5.01 -0.35 20.90
CA ASP A 111 4.07 0.61 20.38
C ASP A 111 2.67 0.41 20.99
N PRO A 112 1.94 1.50 21.25
CA PRO A 112 0.57 1.41 21.73
C PRO A 112 -0.36 0.84 20.66
N ILE A 113 -1.49 0.26 21.09
CA ILE A 113 -2.51 -0.27 20.17
C ILE A 113 -3.01 0.79 19.16
N ALA A 114 -3.02 2.07 19.56
CA ALA A 114 -3.35 3.19 18.68
C ALA A 114 -2.45 3.27 17.44
N ARG A 115 -1.16 2.91 17.56
CA ARG A 115 -0.23 2.87 16.42
C ARG A 115 -0.58 1.75 15.45
N LYS A 116 -0.98 0.58 15.96
CA LYS A 116 -1.47 -0.53 15.14
C LYS A 116 -2.71 -0.13 14.35
N ILE A 117 -3.66 0.56 15.00
CA ILE A 117 -4.87 1.09 14.37
C ILE A 117 -4.52 2.12 13.28
N GLU A 118 -3.60 3.05 13.55
CA GLU A 118 -3.15 4.04 12.57
C GLU A 118 -2.55 3.38 11.32
N LEU A 119 -1.64 2.41 11.52
CA LEU A 119 -1.09 1.60 10.43
C LEU A 119 -2.19 0.94 9.61
N SER A 120 -3.14 0.27 10.28
CA SER A 120 -4.25 -0.38 9.59
C SER A 120 -5.13 0.60 8.82
N ARG A 121 -5.29 1.85 9.27
CA ARG A 121 -6.01 2.92 8.53
C ARG A 121 -5.27 3.29 7.26
N ILE A 122 -3.96 3.47 7.34
CA ILE A 122 -3.12 3.82 6.20
C ILE A 122 -3.15 2.69 5.17
N ILE A 123 -2.93 1.45 5.60
CA ILE A 123 -2.97 0.27 4.73
C ILE A 123 -4.36 0.15 4.10
N GLY A 124 -5.42 0.18 4.91
CA GLY A 124 -6.79 0.06 4.42
C GLY A 124 -7.14 1.13 3.39
N ARG A 125 -6.80 2.40 3.66
CA ARG A 125 -7.01 3.51 2.72
C ARG A 125 -6.29 3.26 1.40
N LYS A 126 -5.01 2.89 1.43
CA LYS A 126 -4.21 2.63 0.22
C LYS A 126 -4.73 1.43 -0.57
N VAL A 127 -5.06 0.32 0.10
CA VAL A 127 -5.64 -0.88 -0.52
C VAL A 127 -6.98 -0.55 -1.18
N VAL A 128 -7.87 0.16 -0.48
CA VAL A 128 -9.15 0.59 -1.04
C VAL A 128 -8.96 1.56 -2.21
N GLY A 129 -8.06 2.53 -2.12
CA GLY A 129 -7.82 3.51 -3.18
C GLY A 129 -7.22 2.91 -4.47
N GLN A 130 -6.49 1.79 -4.37
CA GLN A 130 -6.12 0.96 -5.52
C GLN A 130 -7.34 0.34 -6.20
N LEU A 131 -8.24 -0.25 -5.42
CA LEU A 131 -9.44 -0.92 -5.92
C LEU A 131 -10.43 0.06 -6.56
N PHE A 132 -10.76 1.14 -5.84
CA PHE A 132 -11.63 2.20 -6.35
C PHE A 132 -11.02 2.92 -7.54
N GLY A 133 -9.70 2.97 -7.59
CA GLY A 133 -8.99 3.56 -8.68
C GLY A 133 -9.11 2.90 -10.04
N ILE A 134 -9.30 1.58 -10.04
CA ILE A 134 -9.55 0.79 -11.25
C ILE A 134 -11.03 0.90 -11.64
N ALA A 135 -11.93 1.00 -10.66
CA ALA A 135 -13.38 1.02 -10.89
C ALA A 135 -13.95 2.41 -11.19
N ILE A 136 -13.42 3.46 -10.56
CA ILE A 136 -13.97 4.81 -10.53
C ILE A 136 -12.84 5.84 -10.58
N SER A 137 -12.72 6.52 -11.71
CA SER A 137 -11.87 7.70 -11.83
C SER A 137 -12.72 8.97 -11.69
N PRO A 138 -12.27 9.98 -10.92
CA PRO A 138 -12.99 11.24 -10.79
C PRO A 138 -12.97 11.96 -12.14
N SER A 139 -14.10 12.56 -12.52
CA SER A 139 -14.21 13.34 -13.75
C SER A 139 -13.38 14.63 -13.73
N TRP A 140 -13.09 15.15 -12.52
CA TRP A 140 -12.29 16.36 -12.32
C TRP A 140 -11.59 16.36 -10.96
N TRP A 141 -10.54 17.16 -10.82
CA TRP A 141 -9.77 17.33 -9.58
C TRP A 141 -10.62 17.74 -8.38
N SER A 142 -11.67 18.53 -8.60
CA SER A 142 -12.62 18.92 -7.55
C SER A 142 -13.39 17.74 -6.95
N CYS A 143 -13.36 16.57 -7.59
CA CYS A 143 -14.00 15.35 -7.12
C CYS A 143 -13.00 14.36 -6.51
N MET A 144 -11.71 14.69 -6.41
CA MET A 144 -10.72 13.78 -5.80
C MET A 144 -11.04 13.46 -4.33
N TRP A 145 -11.63 14.42 -3.61
CA TRP A 145 -12.04 14.20 -2.22
C TRP A 145 -13.00 13.02 -2.08
N LEU A 146 -13.79 12.69 -3.11
CA LEU A 146 -14.72 11.56 -3.06
C LEU A 146 -13.95 10.24 -3.00
N ASN A 147 -12.90 10.10 -3.82
CA ASN A 147 -12.06 8.91 -3.82
C ASN A 147 -11.33 8.77 -2.48
N GLU A 148 -10.69 9.84 -2.01
CA GLU A 148 -9.98 9.80 -0.72
C GLU A 148 -10.94 9.62 0.47
N GLY A 149 -12.12 10.23 0.43
CA GLY A 149 -13.14 10.11 1.46
C GLY A 149 -13.70 8.69 1.53
N ILE A 150 -14.00 8.09 0.38
CA ILE A 150 -14.44 6.69 0.28
C ILE A 150 -13.33 5.74 0.77
N ALA A 151 -12.09 5.95 0.31
CA ALA A 151 -10.95 5.15 0.73
C ALA A 151 -10.71 5.23 2.24
N THR A 152 -10.83 6.42 2.82
CA THR A 152 -10.69 6.63 4.26
C THR A 152 -11.83 5.98 5.04
N LEU A 153 -13.09 6.17 4.62
CA LEU A 153 -14.26 5.59 5.27
C LEU A 153 -14.17 4.07 5.29
N PHE A 154 -13.84 3.46 4.15
CA PHE A 154 -13.74 2.01 4.05
C PHE A 154 -12.49 1.45 4.70
N GLY A 155 -11.37 2.18 4.70
CA GLY A 155 -10.19 1.83 5.49
C GLY A 155 -10.53 1.72 6.99
N VAL A 156 -11.32 2.67 7.53
CA VAL A 156 -11.82 2.60 8.91
C VAL A 156 -12.78 1.44 9.11
N TYR A 157 -13.70 1.20 8.16
CA TYR A 157 -14.63 0.07 8.23
C TYR A 157 -13.90 -1.28 8.31
N THR A 158 -12.87 -1.49 7.51
CA THR A 158 -12.04 -2.71 7.53
C THR A 158 -11.39 -2.96 8.89
N ILE A 159 -10.94 -1.91 9.58
CA ILE A 159 -10.32 -2.05 10.90
C ILE A 159 -11.32 -2.54 11.94
N ASN A 160 -12.56 -2.07 11.87
CA ASN A 160 -13.60 -2.54 12.78
C ASN A 160 -13.87 -4.04 12.65
N GLN A 161 -13.55 -4.64 11.49
CA GLN A 161 -13.65 -6.08 11.27
C GLN A 161 -12.42 -6.84 11.80
N ILE A 162 -11.22 -6.28 11.65
CA ILE A 162 -9.96 -6.93 12.05
C ILE A 162 -9.69 -6.77 13.56
N MET A 163 -10.14 -5.67 14.15
CA MET A 163 -9.90 -5.31 15.55
C MET A 163 -11.21 -4.88 16.24
N PRO A 164 -12.19 -5.79 16.40
CA PRO A 164 -13.48 -5.45 16.98
C PRO A 164 -13.40 -4.94 18.43
N GLU A 165 -12.33 -5.32 19.16
CA GLU A 165 -12.05 -4.88 20.54
C GLU A 165 -11.64 -3.40 20.63
N SER A 166 -11.21 -2.81 19.50
CA SER A 166 -10.65 -1.46 19.42
C SER A 166 -11.66 -0.39 19.00
N ARG A 167 -12.96 -0.70 19.08
CA ARG A 167 -14.05 0.22 18.76
C ARG A 167 -13.94 1.48 19.63
N ILE A 168 -13.79 2.62 18.96
CA ILE A 168 -14.00 3.97 19.53
C ILE A 168 -15.43 4.38 19.21
#